data_AF-A0A9P0CSR1-F1
#
_entry.id   AF-A0A9P0CSR1-F1
#
_cell.length_a   1.000
_cell.length_b   1.000
_cell.length_c   1.000
_cell.angle_alpha   90.00
_cell.angle_beta   90.00
_cell.angle_gamma   90.00
#
_symmetry.space_group_name_H-M   'P 1'
#
loop_
_entity.id
_entity.type
_entity.pdbx_description
1 polymer ?
#
loop_
_entity_poly.entity_id
_entity_poly.type
_entity_poly.pdbx_seq_one_letter_code
_entity_poly.pdbx_strand_id
1 'polypeptide(L)'
;MKADEISLVVKTDYLIYCFGENYLKKHKREQILTVCSNKMRELARLLIEFRKITNTPNCMLQSILMPKNFDVVVECAKRLGGYDMEKKTYKSPSLSAHLGTSLKQVCDLFIRMVLKEDPSIKVENRQYTLKETKRFNELIESQWTTEISSLAFKVLQEKRWEKPVILPLTTDIEKFKEYVTQVADKAVALLTKDASNKKEFRNLVESCLILTILFNRRKIGDVQYKFVKTYTEYINNTVNQI
;
A
#
# COMPACT_ATOMS: atom_id res chain seq x y z
N MET A 1 -12.09 -7.47 -2.73
CA MET A 1 -12.49 -6.27 -1.95
C MET A 1 -13.68 -6.60 -1.09
N LYS A 2 -13.77 -6.07 0.14
CA LYS A 2 -15.01 -6.15 0.93
C LYS A 2 -16.12 -5.36 0.21
N ALA A 3 -17.35 -5.86 0.26
CA ALA A 3 -18.50 -5.17 -0.28
C ALA A 3 -18.87 -4.00 0.65
N ASP A 4 -18.66 -2.78 0.16
CA ASP A 4 -18.99 -1.52 0.81
C ASP A 4 -19.29 -0.44 -0.26
N GLU A 5 -19.81 0.71 0.16
CA GLU A 5 -20.09 1.85 -0.73
C GLU A 5 -18.84 2.27 -1.54
N ILE A 6 -17.67 2.22 -0.91
CA ILE A 6 -16.38 2.51 -1.55
C ILE A 6 -16.13 1.52 -2.70
N SER A 7 -16.40 0.23 -2.49
CA SER A 7 -16.25 -0.79 -3.53
C SER A 7 -17.22 -0.61 -4.70
N LEU A 8 -18.39 -0.02 -4.46
CA LEU A 8 -19.32 0.34 -5.52
C LEU A 8 -18.73 1.46 -6.38
N VAL A 9 -18.23 2.53 -5.75
CA VAL A 9 -17.57 3.64 -6.46
C VAL A 9 -16.38 3.15 -7.28
N VAL A 10 -15.56 2.25 -6.72
CA VAL A 10 -14.43 1.64 -7.45
C VAL A 10 -14.87 0.87 -8.69
N LYS A 11 -16.02 0.18 -8.64
CA LYS A 11 -16.56 -0.60 -9.77
C LYS A 11 -17.22 0.27 -10.82
N THR A 12 -17.85 1.38 -10.40
CA THR A 12 -18.53 2.31 -11.30
C THR A 12 -17.56 3.21 -12.05
N ASP A 13 -16.45 3.60 -11.41
CA ASP A 13 -15.46 4.49 -12.03
C ASP A 13 -14.44 3.71 -12.87
N TYR A 14 -14.52 3.87 -14.19
CA TYR A 14 -13.65 3.17 -15.15
C TYR A 14 -12.16 3.53 -14.96
N LEU A 15 -11.85 4.77 -14.60
CA LEU A 15 -10.45 5.19 -14.43
C LEU A 15 -9.83 4.56 -13.19
N ILE A 16 -10.58 4.42 -12.09
CA ILE A 16 -10.13 3.70 -10.89
C ILE A 16 -9.93 2.21 -11.20
N TYR A 17 -10.84 1.62 -11.98
CA TYR A 17 -10.71 0.23 -12.43
C TYR A 17 -9.42 0.00 -13.23
N CYS A 18 -9.17 0.82 -14.26
CA CYS A 18 -7.97 0.74 -15.09
C CYS A 18 -6.69 1.02 -14.28
N PHE A 19 -6.76 1.89 -13.27
CA PHE A 19 -5.65 2.09 -12.34
C PHE A 19 -5.28 0.80 -11.61
N GLY A 20 -6.27 0.07 -11.11
CA GLY A 20 -6.05 -1.23 -10.46
C GLY A 20 -5.45 -2.27 -11.40
N GLU A 21 -5.97 -2.37 -12.63
CA GLU A 21 -5.45 -3.29 -13.64
C GLU A 21 -3.98 -2.99 -13.99
N ASN A 22 -3.65 -1.72 -14.23
CA ASN A 22 -2.29 -1.29 -14.52
C ASN A 22 -1.34 -1.52 -13.34
N TYR A 23 -1.83 -1.31 -12.10
CA TYR A 23 -1.06 -1.58 -10.90
C TYR A 23 -0.72 -3.08 -10.78
N LEU A 24 -1.67 -3.97 -11.09
CA LEU A 24 -1.42 -5.42 -11.09
C LEU A 24 -0.45 -5.85 -12.20
N LYS A 25 -0.53 -5.26 -13.40
CA LYS A 25 0.43 -5.55 -14.49
C LYS A 25 1.88 -5.24 -14.11
N LYS A 26 2.10 -4.20 -13.30
CA LYS A 26 3.44 -3.82 -12.82
C LYS A 26 4.03 -4.82 -11.81
N HIS A 27 3.23 -5.71 -11.26
CA HIS A 27 3.51 -6.33 -9.98
C HIS A 27 3.18 -7.84 -9.99
N LYS A 28 4.20 -8.69 -9.79
CA LYS A 28 4.07 -10.15 -9.93
C LYS A 28 3.50 -10.89 -8.70
N ARG A 29 3.49 -10.27 -7.51
CA ARG A 29 3.24 -10.99 -6.24
C ARG A 29 1.76 -10.95 -5.83
N GLU A 30 1.24 -12.06 -5.30
CA GLU A 30 -0.17 -12.21 -4.91
C GLU A 30 -0.62 -11.23 -3.82
N GLN A 31 0.25 -10.92 -2.85
CA GLN A 31 -0.05 -9.98 -1.76
C GLN A 31 -0.26 -8.53 -2.23
N ILE A 32 0.06 -8.23 -3.49
CA ILE A 32 -0.17 -6.93 -4.13
C ILE A 32 -1.66 -6.73 -4.40
N LEU A 33 -2.47 -7.80 -4.47
CA LEU A 33 -3.93 -7.70 -4.56
C LEU A 33 -4.52 -6.85 -3.43
N THR A 34 -4.04 -7.05 -2.19
CA THR A 34 -4.48 -6.27 -1.03
C THR A 34 -4.02 -4.81 -1.11
N VAL A 35 -2.77 -4.59 -1.53
CA VAL A 35 -2.22 -3.24 -1.69
C VAL A 35 -2.95 -2.47 -2.80
N CYS A 36 -3.17 -3.12 -3.94
CA CYS A 36 -3.94 -2.60 -5.06
C CYS A 36 -5.35 -2.22 -4.62
N SER A 37 -6.03 -3.15 -3.93
CA SER A 37 -7.36 -2.91 -3.36
C SER A 37 -7.37 -1.70 -2.43
N ASN A 38 -6.36 -1.52 -1.58
CA ASN A 38 -6.29 -0.36 -0.70
C ASN A 38 -6.11 0.93 -1.49
N LYS A 39 -5.21 0.96 -2.48
CA LYS A 39 -4.99 2.14 -3.33
C LYS A 39 -6.23 2.55 -4.12
N MET A 40 -6.93 1.59 -4.74
CA MET A 40 -8.19 1.87 -5.43
C MET A 40 -9.24 2.45 -4.47
N ARG A 41 -9.30 1.92 -3.24
CA ARG A 41 -10.21 2.42 -2.19
C ARG A 41 -9.82 3.81 -1.70
N GLU A 42 -8.54 4.15 -1.61
CA GLU A 42 -8.06 5.49 -1.27
C GLU A 42 -8.51 6.51 -2.32
N LEU A 43 -8.38 6.19 -3.61
CA LEU A 43 -8.87 7.03 -4.71
C LEU A 43 -10.39 7.19 -4.67
N ALA A 44 -11.14 6.11 -4.40
CA ALA A 44 -12.58 6.19 -4.27
C ALA A 44 -13.03 7.02 -3.05
N ARG A 45 -12.32 6.94 -1.92
CA ARG A 45 -12.57 7.80 -0.76
C ARG A 45 -12.34 9.27 -1.09
N LEU A 46 -11.28 9.58 -1.84
CA LEU A 46 -11.03 10.95 -2.30
C LEU A 46 -12.17 11.44 -3.20
N LEU A 47 -12.62 10.61 -4.13
CA LEU A 47 -13.75 10.93 -5.00
C LEU A 47 -15.03 11.18 -4.19
N ILE A 48 -15.34 10.34 -3.19
CA ILE A 48 -16.51 10.52 -2.32
C ILE A 48 -16.43 11.86 -1.56
N GLU A 49 -15.29 12.19 -0.97
CA GLU A 49 -15.12 13.47 -0.27
C GLU A 49 -15.23 14.67 -1.22
N PHE A 50 -14.68 14.55 -2.43
CA PHE A 50 -14.83 15.57 -3.46
C PHE A 50 -16.30 15.81 -3.84
N ARG A 51 -17.07 14.73 -4.01
CA ARG A 51 -18.52 14.81 -4.31
C ARG A 51 -19.28 15.52 -3.20
N LYS A 52 -18.92 15.29 -1.93
CA LYS A 52 -19.52 15.97 -0.78
C LYS A 52 -19.22 17.47 -0.76
N ILE A 53 -17.98 17.87 -1.04
CA ILE A 53 -17.57 19.30 -1.01
C ILE A 53 -18.17 20.07 -2.18
N THR A 54 -18.18 19.47 -3.37
CA THR A 54 -18.65 20.15 -4.60
C THR A 54 -20.14 19.96 -4.87
N ASN A 55 -20.84 19.16 -4.06
CA ASN A 55 -22.23 18.76 -4.24
C ASN A 55 -22.53 18.13 -5.62
N THR A 56 -21.58 17.33 -6.13
CA THR A 56 -21.68 16.68 -7.46
C THR A 56 -21.68 15.15 -7.33
N PRO A 57 -22.82 14.50 -7.00
CA PRO A 57 -22.85 13.08 -6.64
C PRO A 57 -22.43 12.12 -7.77
N ASN A 58 -22.60 12.54 -9.03
CA ASN A 58 -22.29 11.75 -10.23
C ASN A 58 -20.90 12.06 -10.83
N CYS A 59 -20.07 12.85 -10.13
CA CYS A 59 -18.73 13.18 -10.60
C CYS A 59 -17.85 11.93 -10.71
N MET A 60 -17.13 11.78 -11.82
CA MET A 60 -16.14 10.71 -12.03
C MET A 60 -14.73 11.22 -11.75
N LEU A 61 -13.78 10.32 -11.50
CA LEU A 61 -12.40 10.66 -11.17
C LEU A 61 -11.75 11.52 -12.26
N GLN A 62 -12.09 11.30 -13.54
CA GLN A 62 -11.60 12.12 -14.66
C GLN A 62 -11.91 13.62 -14.51
N SER A 63 -13.05 13.96 -13.91
CA SER A 63 -13.48 15.35 -13.72
C SER A 63 -12.68 16.06 -12.63
N ILE A 64 -12.04 15.31 -11.74
CA ILE A 64 -11.20 15.85 -10.66
C ILE A 64 -9.81 16.24 -11.19
N LEU A 65 -9.35 15.65 -12.30
CA LEU A 65 -8.01 15.84 -12.87
C LEU A 65 -7.85 17.17 -13.63
N MET A 66 -8.44 18.25 -13.11
CA MET A 66 -8.37 19.59 -13.67
C MET A 66 -7.67 20.54 -12.70
N PRO A 67 -6.82 21.47 -13.18
CA PRO A 67 -6.12 22.45 -12.33
C PRO A 67 -7.07 23.24 -11.43
N LYS A 68 -8.25 23.60 -11.94
CA LYS A 68 -9.30 24.34 -11.20
C LYS A 68 -9.77 23.62 -9.94
N ASN A 69 -9.66 22.30 -9.90
CA ASN A 69 -10.11 21.47 -8.80
C ASN A 69 -8.98 21.15 -7.81
N PHE A 70 -7.76 21.62 -8.05
CA PHE A 70 -6.59 21.27 -7.25
C PHE A 70 -6.75 21.64 -5.78
N ASP A 71 -7.18 22.86 -5.47
CA ASP A 71 -7.36 23.30 -4.07
C ASP A 71 -8.41 22.46 -3.34
N VAL A 72 -9.49 22.10 -4.05
CA VAL A 72 -10.53 21.22 -3.51
C VAL A 72 -9.98 19.82 -3.26
N VAL A 73 -9.13 19.28 -4.15
CA VAL A 73 -8.49 17.98 -3.97
C VAL A 73 -7.54 17.98 -2.77
N VAL A 74 -6.78 19.06 -2.59
CA VAL A 74 -5.91 19.24 -1.42
C VAL A 74 -6.74 19.24 -0.14
N GLU A 75 -7.85 19.96 -0.11
CA GLU A 75 -8.78 19.98 1.03
C GLU A 75 -9.38 18.60 1.31
N CYS A 76 -9.81 17.86 0.28
CA CYS A 76 -10.27 16.48 0.42
C CYS A 76 -9.18 15.58 1.02
N ALA A 77 -7.95 15.72 0.56
CA ALA A 77 -6.81 14.94 1.06
C ALA A 77 -6.44 15.28 2.51
N LYS A 78 -6.57 16.54 2.91
CA LYS A 78 -6.42 17.00 4.30
C LYS A 78 -7.50 16.36 5.20
N ARG A 79 -8.76 16.36 4.77
CA ARG A 79 -9.86 15.71 5.52
C ARG A 79 -9.68 14.20 5.64
N LEU A 80 -9.30 13.52 4.56
CA LEU A 80 -9.01 12.08 4.60
C LEU A 80 -7.83 11.73 5.52
N GLY A 81 -6.83 12.61 5.57
CA GLY A 81 -5.70 12.51 6.50
C GLY A 81 -6.06 12.71 7.97
N GLY A 82 -7.28 13.21 8.25
CA GLY A 82 -7.65 13.71 9.56
C GLY A 82 -6.76 14.87 9.99
N TYR A 83 -6.61 15.87 9.13
CA TYR A 83 -5.85 17.08 9.43
C TYR A 83 -6.54 17.89 10.52
N ASP A 84 -5.80 18.18 11.58
CA ASP A 84 -6.20 19.06 12.67
C ASP A 84 -5.61 20.46 12.43
N MET A 85 -6.47 21.47 12.23
CA MET A 85 -6.04 22.84 11.97
C MET A 85 -5.34 23.49 13.17
N GLU A 86 -5.76 23.17 14.40
CA GLU A 86 -5.21 23.78 15.61
C GLU A 86 -3.82 23.23 15.89
N LYS A 87 -3.67 21.91 15.79
CA LYS A 87 -2.40 21.22 16.08
C LYS A 87 -1.47 21.13 14.88
N LYS A 88 -1.95 21.47 13.67
CA LYS A 88 -1.24 21.24 12.39
C LYS A 88 -0.72 19.81 12.26
N THR A 89 -1.52 18.83 12.71
CA THR A 89 -1.12 17.42 12.72
C THR A 89 -2.08 16.56 11.92
N TYR A 90 -1.60 15.41 11.48
CA TYR A 90 -2.41 14.42 10.76
C TYR A 90 -2.63 13.18 11.64
N LYS A 91 -3.87 12.69 11.64
CA LYS A 91 -4.20 11.38 12.21
C LYS A 91 -3.51 10.26 11.42
N SER A 92 -3.61 10.33 10.09
CA SER A 92 -3.04 9.35 9.16
C SER A 92 -2.13 10.01 8.11
N PRO A 93 -0.94 10.49 8.53
CA PRO A 93 -0.03 11.23 7.64
C PRO A 93 0.46 10.43 6.43
N SER A 94 0.67 9.11 6.57
CA SER A 94 1.08 8.25 5.45
C SER A 94 0.05 8.24 4.32
N LEU A 95 -1.24 8.25 4.65
CA LEU A 95 -2.32 8.26 3.65
C LEU A 95 -2.25 9.53 2.80
N SER A 96 -2.18 10.70 3.45
CA SER A 96 -2.13 12.00 2.76
C SER A 96 -0.88 12.16 1.89
N ALA A 97 0.28 11.66 2.36
CA ALA A 97 1.51 11.68 1.58
C ALA A 97 1.43 10.75 0.34
N HIS A 98 0.91 9.53 0.48
CA HIS A 98 0.84 8.56 -0.62
C HIS A 98 -0.27 8.85 -1.64
N LEU A 99 -1.25 9.68 -1.28
CA LEU A 99 -2.34 10.04 -2.17
C LEU A 99 -1.85 10.85 -3.38
N GLY A 100 -0.90 11.78 -3.18
CA GLY A 100 -0.29 12.54 -4.27
C GLY A 100 0.44 11.65 -5.28
N THR A 101 1.18 10.64 -4.81
CA THR A 101 1.83 9.65 -5.68
C THR A 101 0.80 8.85 -6.48
N SER A 102 -0.32 8.49 -5.86
CA SER A 102 -1.38 7.72 -6.52
C SER A 102 -2.11 8.58 -7.55
N LEU A 103 -2.37 9.86 -7.25
CA LEU A 103 -2.97 10.82 -8.18
C LEU A 103 -2.09 11.08 -9.40
N LYS A 104 -0.77 11.23 -9.23
CA LYS A 104 0.17 11.33 -10.35
C LYS A 104 0.08 10.14 -11.29
N GLN A 105 0.07 8.93 -10.72
CA GLN A 105 -0.08 7.69 -11.52
C GLN A 105 -1.41 7.63 -12.27
N VAL A 106 -2.49 8.14 -11.67
CA VAL A 106 -3.80 8.27 -12.32
C VAL A 106 -3.74 9.30 -13.45
N CYS A 107 -3.09 10.44 -13.26
CA CYS A 107 -2.90 11.46 -14.31
C CYS A 107 -2.16 10.87 -15.52
N ASP A 108 -1.04 10.19 -15.28
CA ASP A 108 -0.24 9.55 -16.32
C ASP A 108 -1.03 8.43 -17.04
N LEU A 109 -1.88 7.71 -16.32
CA LEU A 109 -2.77 6.72 -16.91
C LEU A 109 -3.83 7.38 -17.78
N PHE A 110 -4.52 8.40 -17.28
CA PHE A 110 -5.56 9.11 -18.00
C PHE A 110 -5.02 9.75 -19.29
N ILE A 111 -3.86 10.42 -19.21
CA ILE A 111 -3.16 10.97 -20.39
C ILE A 111 -2.90 9.87 -21.43
N ARG A 112 -2.39 8.70 -21.03
CA ARG A 112 -2.15 7.58 -21.95
C ARG A 112 -3.42 7.04 -22.57
N MET A 113 -4.51 6.96 -21.82
CA MET A 113 -5.79 6.47 -22.33
C MET A 113 -6.41 7.45 -23.33
N VAL A 114 -6.32 8.76 -23.07
CA VAL A 114 -6.76 9.80 -24.00
C VAL A 114 -5.92 9.80 -25.29
N LEU A 115 -4.60 9.60 -25.19
CA LEU A 115 -3.70 9.50 -26.35
C LEU A 115 -3.93 8.23 -27.19
N LYS A 116 -4.33 7.13 -26.55
CA LYS A 116 -4.64 5.86 -27.22
C LYS A 116 -6.07 5.80 -27.79
N GLU A 117 -6.85 6.86 -27.60
CA GLU A 117 -8.24 6.94 -28.03
C GLU A 117 -9.11 5.80 -27.48
N ASP A 118 -8.96 5.48 -26.19
CA ASP A 118 -9.79 4.46 -25.55
C ASP A 118 -11.28 4.83 -25.66
N PRO A 119 -12.12 4.00 -26.31
CA PRO A 119 -13.54 4.30 -26.55
C PRO A 119 -14.36 4.44 -25.26
N SER A 120 -13.83 3.93 -24.15
CA SER A 120 -14.47 3.98 -22.84
C SER A 120 -14.35 5.34 -22.15
N ILE A 121 -13.43 6.20 -22.60
CA ILE A 121 -13.27 7.56 -22.09
C ILE A 121 -13.91 8.55 -23.05
N LYS A 122 -15.02 9.14 -22.61
CA LYS A 122 -15.67 10.24 -23.34
C LYS A 122 -14.96 11.55 -23.01
N VAL A 123 -14.30 12.11 -24.03
CA VAL A 123 -13.65 13.42 -23.95
C VAL A 123 -14.14 14.28 -25.10
N GLU A 124 -14.70 15.45 -24.79
CA GLU A 124 -15.19 16.40 -25.80
C GLU A 124 -14.02 17.02 -26.58
N ASN A 125 -13.05 17.60 -25.87
CA ASN A 125 -11.85 18.20 -26.46
C ASN A 125 -10.59 17.51 -25.92
N ARG A 126 -10.03 16.63 -26.74
CA ARG A 126 -8.85 15.83 -26.39
C ARG A 126 -7.63 16.70 -26.09
N GLN A 127 -7.33 17.68 -26.95
CA GLN A 127 -6.16 18.55 -26.75
C GLN A 127 -6.29 19.39 -25.47
N TYR A 128 -7.47 19.95 -25.23
CA TYR A 128 -7.75 20.69 -24.00
C TYR A 128 -7.59 19.81 -22.76
N THR A 129 -8.20 18.62 -22.77
CA THR A 129 -8.17 17.69 -21.64
C THR A 129 -6.75 17.21 -21.33
N LEU A 130 -5.95 16.91 -22.37
CA LEU A 130 -4.54 16.56 -22.21
C LEU A 130 -3.73 17.71 -21.60
N LYS A 131 -3.95 18.94 -22.08
CA LYS A 131 -3.24 20.12 -21.58
C LYS A 131 -3.58 20.39 -20.11
N GLU A 132 -4.87 20.34 -19.76
CA GLU A 132 -5.31 20.58 -18.38
C GLU A 132 -4.87 19.46 -17.44
N THR A 133 -4.95 18.19 -17.85
CA THR A 133 -4.47 17.07 -17.02
C THR A 133 -2.96 17.17 -16.78
N LYS A 134 -2.17 17.57 -17.78
CA LYS A 134 -0.72 17.80 -17.62
C LYS A 134 -0.43 18.91 -16.62
N ARG A 135 -1.13 20.05 -16.74
CA ARG A 135 -1.04 21.15 -15.78
C ARG A 135 -1.40 20.71 -14.37
N PHE A 136 -2.44 19.89 -14.22
CA PHE A 136 -2.83 19.33 -12.92
C PHE A 136 -1.73 18.42 -12.35
N ASN A 137 -1.10 17.60 -13.19
CA ASN A 137 0.02 16.76 -12.78
C ASN A 137 1.23 17.59 -12.31
N GLU A 138 1.55 18.68 -13.02
CA GLU A 138 2.59 19.64 -12.64
C GLU A 138 2.28 20.32 -11.29
N LEU A 139 1.00 20.65 -11.02
CA LEU A 139 0.58 21.17 -9.71
C LEU A 139 0.76 20.14 -8.61
N ILE A 140 0.44 18.85 -8.85
CA ILE A 140 0.73 17.78 -7.87
C ILE A 140 2.24 17.71 -7.59
N GLU A 141 3.08 17.73 -8.62
CA GLU A 141 4.54 17.63 -8.42
C GLU A 141 5.11 18.81 -7.64
N SER A 142 4.67 20.03 -7.95
CA SER A 142 5.21 21.26 -7.38
C SER A 142 4.62 21.61 -6.02
N GLN A 143 3.29 21.51 -5.85
CA GLN A 143 2.59 22.06 -4.68
C GLN A 143 2.19 21.00 -3.65
N TRP A 144 2.00 19.74 -4.03
CA TRP A 144 1.56 18.69 -3.10
C TRP A 144 2.52 18.51 -1.92
N THR A 145 3.82 18.67 -2.18
CA THR A 145 4.84 18.58 -1.14
C THR A 145 4.69 19.69 -0.11
N THR A 146 4.45 20.92 -0.56
CA THR A 146 4.29 22.09 0.30
C THR A 146 3.00 22.02 1.10
N GLU A 147 1.90 21.65 0.45
CA GLU A 147 0.56 21.64 1.05
C GLU A 147 0.31 20.49 2.03
N ILE A 148 0.87 19.31 1.74
CA ILE A 148 0.51 18.08 2.44
C ILE A 148 1.75 17.32 2.89
N SER A 149 2.61 16.89 1.96
CA SER A 149 3.61 15.87 2.27
C SER A 149 4.66 16.33 3.27
N SER A 150 5.10 17.59 3.20
CA SER A 150 6.13 18.13 4.10
C SER A 150 5.70 18.02 5.57
N LEU A 151 4.48 18.46 5.87
CA LEU A 151 3.92 18.39 7.21
C LEU A 151 3.59 16.95 7.61
N ALA A 152 3.04 16.16 6.70
CA ALA A 152 2.78 14.74 6.94
C ALA A 152 4.07 13.95 7.29
N PHE A 153 5.17 14.22 6.60
CA PHE A 153 6.46 13.58 6.89
C PHE A 153 7.06 14.05 8.22
N LYS A 154 6.92 15.33 8.58
CA LYS A 154 7.33 15.82 9.90
C LYS A 154 6.57 15.12 11.02
N VAL A 155 5.24 15.05 10.92
CA VAL A 155 4.40 14.32 11.90
C VAL A 155 4.79 12.83 11.98
N LEU A 156 5.12 12.20 10.84
CA LEU A 156 5.62 10.82 10.85
C LEU A 156 6.96 10.68 11.58
N GLN A 157 7.85 11.64 11.40
CA GLN A 157 9.16 11.66 12.05
C GLN A 157 9.03 11.92 13.55
N GLU A 158 8.18 12.86 13.97
CA GLU A 158 7.86 13.16 15.36
C GLU A 158 7.27 11.94 16.07
N LYS A 159 6.27 11.28 15.46
CA LYS A 159 5.70 10.02 15.99
C LYS A 159 6.75 8.91 16.11
N ARG A 160 7.76 8.91 15.25
CA ARG A 160 8.88 7.96 15.34
C ARG A 160 9.83 8.30 16.48
N TRP A 161 9.97 9.58 16.85
CA TRP A 161 10.78 9.98 18.01
C TRP A 161 10.09 9.66 19.34
N GLU A 162 8.78 9.85 19.43
CA GLU A 162 7.99 9.47 20.61
C GLU A 162 8.10 7.99 20.97
N LYS A 163 8.33 7.14 19.96
CA LYS A 163 8.49 5.69 20.12
C LYS A 163 9.89 5.28 19.69
N PRO A 164 10.91 5.46 20.56
CA PRO A 164 12.25 5.00 20.25
C PRO A 164 12.21 3.50 19.92
N VAL A 165 13.05 3.09 18.97
CA VAL A 165 13.18 1.69 18.60
C VAL A 165 13.82 0.97 19.78
N ILE A 166 12.99 0.31 20.59
CA ILE A 166 13.45 -0.54 21.68
C ILE A 166 14.06 -1.78 21.03
N LEU A 167 15.37 -1.92 21.14
CA LEU A 167 16.05 -3.15 20.76
C LEU A 167 15.80 -4.18 21.86
N PRO A 168 15.36 -5.40 21.51
CA PRO A 168 15.22 -6.47 22.50
C PRO A 168 16.58 -6.80 23.10
N LEU A 169 16.61 -7.06 24.40
CA LEU A 169 17.82 -7.53 25.08
C LEU A 169 18.17 -8.94 24.61
N THR A 170 19.46 -9.30 24.63
CA THR A 170 19.92 -10.64 24.25
C THR A 170 19.20 -11.73 25.05
N THR A 171 18.99 -11.50 26.35
CA THR A 171 18.26 -12.40 27.24
C THR A 171 16.82 -12.64 26.80
N ASP A 172 16.16 -11.62 26.26
CA ASP A 172 14.78 -11.74 25.79
C ASP A 172 14.72 -12.52 24.48
N ILE A 173 15.71 -12.33 23.60
CA ILE A 173 15.84 -13.09 22.35
C ILE A 173 16.11 -14.57 22.65
N GLU A 174 16.97 -14.88 23.63
CA GLU A 174 17.25 -16.24 24.07
C GLU A 174 16.00 -16.92 24.63
N LYS A 175 15.30 -16.27 25.57
CA LYS A 175 14.02 -16.77 26.11
C LYS A 175 12.97 -16.98 25.03
N PHE A 176 12.86 -16.05 24.09
CA PHE A 176 11.93 -16.17 22.97
C PHE A 176 12.29 -17.34 22.06
N LYS A 177 13.58 -17.52 21.73
CA LYS A 177 14.06 -18.66 20.95
C LYS A 177 13.75 -19.98 21.66
N GLU A 178 14.05 -20.09 22.95
CA GLU A 178 13.77 -21.29 23.75
C GLU A 178 12.28 -21.63 23.75
N TYR A 179 11.42 -20.63 23.96
CA TYR A 179 9.98 -20.81 23.90
C TYR A 179 9.51 -21.32 22.52
N VAL A 180 9.98 -20.71 21.43
CA VAL A 180 9.60 -21.12 20.07
C VAL A 180 10.09 -22.54 19.76
N THR A 181 11.30 -22.90 20.20
CA THR A 181 11.81 -24.28 20.07
C THR A 181 10.94 -25.28 20.83
N GLN A 182 10.57 -24.97 22.08
CA GLN A 182 9.66 -25.83 22.85
C GLN A 182 8.29 -26.00 22.20
N VAL A 183 7.74 -24.93 21.59
CA VAL A 183 6.49 -25.02 20.82
C VAL A 183 6.67 -25.90 19.59
N ALA A 184 7.79 -25.77 18.87
CA ALA A 184 8.11 -26.63 17.74
C ALA A 184 8.22 -28.11 18.15
N ASP A 185 8.95 -28.42 19.22
CA ASP A 185 9.13 -29.79 19.71
C ASP A 185 7.81 -30.42 20.14
N LYS A 186 6.94 -29.66 20.83
CA LYS A 186 5.58 -30.11 21.18
C LYS A 186 4.74 -30.37 19.94
N ALA A 187 4.76 -29.47 18.96
CA ALA A 187 4.03 -29.62 17.72
C ALA A 187 4.49 -30.86 16.93
N VAL A 188 5.81 -31.11 16.86
CA VAL A 188 6.38 -32.33 16.26
C VAL A 188 5.88 -33.57 17.00
N ALA A 189 6.00 -33.63 18.33
CA ALA A 189 5.59 -34.78 19.11
C ALA A 189 4.09 -35.11 18.97
N LEU A 190 3.24 -34.09 18.83
CA LEU A 190 1.80 -34.25 18.60
C LEU A 190 1.49 -34.68 17.16
N LEU A 191 2.19 -34.14 16.16
CA LEU A 191 2.02 -34.53 14.76
C LEU A 191 2.52 -35.94 14.47
N THR A 192 3.53 -36.42 15.20
CA THR A 192 3.98 -37.82 15.12
C THR A 192 2.90 -38.80 15.60
N LYS A 193 2.03 -38.37 16.53
CA LYS A 193 0.91 -39.16 17.05
C LYS A 193 -0.35 -39.02 16.20
N ASP A 194 -0.62 -37.82 15.70
CA ASP A 194 -1.78 -37.52 14.84
C ASP A 194 -1.37 -36.58 13.70
N ALA A 195 -1.09 -37.19 12.55
CA ALA A 195 -0.64 -36.49 11.35
C ALA A 195 -1.73 -35.58 10.73
N SER A 196 -3.00 -35.71 11.13
CA SER A 196 -4.10 -34.92 10.56
C SER A 196 -4.36 -33.61 11.31
N ASN A 197 -3.64 -33.35 12.42
CA ASN A 197 -3.85 -32.18 13.24
C ASN A 197 -3.34 -30.89 12.58
N LYS A 198 -4.23 -30.23 11.82
CA LYS A 198 -3.95 -28.98 11.10
C LYS A 198 -3.46 -27.85 11.99
N LYS A 199 -3.89 -27.81 13.26
CA LYS A 199 -3.49 -26.76 14.20
C LYS A 199 -2.02 -26.90 14.58
N GLU A 200 -1.58 -28.12 14.92
CA GLU A 200 -0.18 -28.36 15.28
C GLU A 200 0.75 -28.26 14.06
N PHE A 201 0.27 -28.64 12.87
CA PHE A 201 1.01 -28.39 11.63
C PHE A 201 1.26 -26.90 11.42
N ARG A 202 0.23 -26.06 11.64
CA ARG A 202 0.36 -24.60 11.55
C ARG A 202 1.33 -24.06 12.59
N ASN A 203 1.24 -24.50 13.84
CA ASN A 203 2.18 -24.10 14.90
C ASN A 203 3.62 -24.44 14.51
N LEU A 204 3.87 -25.62 13.96
CA LEU A 204 5.20 -26.04 13.52
C LEU A 204 5.74 -25.15 12.38
N VAL A 205 4.91 -24.85 11.38
CA VAL A 205 5.28 -23.98 10.27
C VAL A 205 5.58 -22.56 10.76
N GLU A 206 4.74 -22.00 11.63
CA GLU A 206 4.95 -20.67 12.21
C GLU A 206 6.23 -20.63 13.07
N SER A 207 6.47 -21.64 13.90
CA SER A 207 7.71 -21.75 14.69
C SER A 207 8.96 -21.86 13.81
N CYS A 208 8.91 -22.67 12.75
CA CYS A 208 10.03 -22.81 11.80
C CYS A 208 10.34 -21.48 11.08
N LEU A 209 9.30 -20.75 10.67
CA LEU A 209 9.45 -19.43 10.09
C LEU A 209 10.11 -18.46 11.07
N ILE A 210 9.65 -18.42 12.33
CA ILE A 210 10.21 -17.56 13.37
C ILE A 210 11.68 -17.90 13.63
N LEU A 211 12.02 -19.19 13.79
CA LEU A 211 13.41 -19.63 14.00
C LEU A 211 14.31 -19.26 12.82
N THR A 212 13.81 -19.39 11.60
CA THR A 212 14.55 -18.99 10.39
C THR A 212 14.78 -17.48 10.33
N ILE A 213 13.79 -16.68 10.75
CA ILE A 213 13.90 -15.22 10.84
C ILE A 213 14.93 -14.82 11.91
N LEU A 214 14.85 -15.42 13.10
CA LEU A 214 15.79 -15.17 14.20
C LEU A 214 17.22 -15.52 13.81
N PHE A 215 17.42 -16.67 13.15
CA PHE A 215 18.73 -17.13 12.70
C PHE A 215 19.34 -16.21 11.65
N ASN A 216 18.56 -15.84 10.62
CA ASN A 216 19.05 -15.01 9.53
C ASN A 216 19.09 -13.50 9.85
N ARG A 217 18.43 -13.07 10.93
CA ARG A 217 18.23 -11.65 11.30
C ARG A 217 17.70 -10.81 10.13
N ARG A 218 16.78 -11.38 9.33
CA ARG A 218 16.18 -10.75 8.15
C ARG A 218 14.73 -10.35 8.40
N LYS A 219 14.20 -9.44 7.58
CA LYS A 219 12.78 -9.09 7.65
C LYS A 219 11.95 -10.29 7.20
N ILE A 220 10.73 -10.40 7.71
CA ILE A 220 9.76 -11.44 7.31
C ILE A 220 9.64 -11.53 5.78
N GLY A 221 9.62 -10.37 5.11
CA GLY A 221 9.56 -10.27 3.65
C GLY A 221 10.72 -10.92 2.89
N ASP A 222 11.89 -11.10 3.51
CA ASP A 222 13.05 -11.69 2.84
C ASP A 222 13.11 -13.21 3.02
N VAL A 223 12.43 -13.74 4.04
CA VAL A 223 12.41 -15.17 4.39
C VAL A 223 11.18 -15.84 3.79
N GLN A 224 10.01 -15.19 3.87
CA GLN A 224 8.73 -15.79 3.48
C GLN A 224 8.60 -16.14 1.98
N TYR A 225 9.42 -15.56 1.11
CA TYR A 225 9.38 -15.82 -0.33
C TYR A 225 10.60 -16.60 -0.85
N LYS A 226 11.47 -17.09 0.05
CA LYS A 226 12.59 -17.93 -0.37
C LYS A 226 12.11 -19.35 -0.59
N PHE A 227 12.43 -19.89 -1.75
CA PHE A 227 12.22 -21.30 -2.03
C PHE A 227 13.31 -22.13 -1.37
N VAL A 228 12.96 -23.34 -0.92
CA VAL A 228 13.92 -24.32 -0.39
C VAL A 228 15.05 -24.58 -1.40
N LYS A 229 14.72 -24.66 -2.70
CA LYS A 229 15.68 -24.80 -3.79
C LYS A 229 16.77 -23.72 -3.77
N THR A 230 16.39 -22.46 -3.57
CA THR A 230 17.34 -21.33 -3.48
C THR A 230 18.28 -21.47 -2.29
N TYR A 231 17.80 -22.04 -1.18
CA TYR A 231 18.63 -22.29 0.00
C TYR A 231 19.61 -23.45 -0.23
N THR A 232 19.15 -24.55 -0.83
CA THR A 232 20.01 -25.71 -1.14
C THR A 232 21.08 -25.39 -2.18
N GLU A 233 20.75 -24.59 -3.20
CA GLU A 233 21.72 -24.15 -4.21
C GLU A 233 22.79 -23.24 -3.61
N TYR A 234 22.42 -22.35 -2.68
CA TYR A 234 23.38 -21.49 -1.98
C TYR A 234 24.35 -22.32 -1.15
N ILE A 235 23.87 -23.31 -0.39
CA ILE A 235 24.73 -24.21 0.39
C ILE A 235 25.71 -24.95 -0.54
N ASN A 236 25.22 -25.56 -1.61
CA ASN A 236 26.05 -26.31 -2.55
C ASN A 236 27.12 -25.44 -3.23
N ASN A 237 26.78 -24.19 -3.57
CA ASN A 237 27.75 -23.25 -4.16
C ASN A 237 28.79 -22.74 -3.16
N THR A 238 28.47 -22.69 -1.86
CA THR A 238 29.42 -22.26 -0.83
C THR A 238 30.36 -23.40 -0.42
N VAL A 239 29.89 -24.65 -0.48
CA VAL A 239 30.70 -25.86 -0.24
C VAL A 239 31.68 -26.12 -1.38
N ASN A 240 31.34 -25.75 -2.62
CA ASN A 240 32.23 -25.89 -3.78
C ASN A 240 33.30 -24.78 -3.89
N GLN A 241 33.45 -23.92 -2.88
CA GLN A 241 34.48 -22.86 -2.81
C GLN A 241 35.50 -23.07 -1.67
N ILE A 242 35.50 -24.25 -1.04
CA ILE A 242 36.52 -24.70 -0.07
C ILE A 242 37.21 -25.92 -0.67
#